data_AF-A0A9D8ITJ2-F1
#
_entry.id   AF-A0A9D8ITJ2-F1
#
_cell.length_a   1.000
_cell.length_b   1.000
_cell.length_c   1.000
_cell.angle_alpha   90.00
_cell.angle_beta   90.00
_cell.angle_gamma   90.00
#
_symmetry.space_group_name_H-M   'P 1'
#
loop_
_entity.id
_entity.type
_entity.pdbx_description
1 polymer ?
#
loop_
_entity_poly.entity_id
_entity_poly.type
_entity_poly.pdbx_seq_one_letter_code
_entity_poly.pdbx_strand_id
1 'polypeptide(L)'
;MGRRWSVSGSGCRSRDRSMELRSLLDSARGAGVDLALRGHARGVVEIAAVTDDSRRVIPGALFVARGGTKGDGADFIADALTRGAVAILGAPRALPPIGGDDGVATIESSDPAKALGALANALHGWPSRSMPVVGVTGTNGKTTITYLVRQLLESAGRRCGLLGTVEVHDGVAARPSALTTPGADELAAALGAMRRNGCGAAAIEVSSHALSQDRVGGVDFAIGIFTNLTGDHLDYHGSMDAYADAKARLFRSLPPGATAIVNADDPAHERMLRDCRSRVIRCRRVAADTSTPLNGDARPGAGAGAGAGAGAGA
;
A
#
# COMPACT_ATOMS: atom_id res chain seq x y z
N MET A 1 -7.10 20.23 19.81
CA MET A 1 -8.38 19.50 19.71
C MET A 1 -8.16 18.17 19.02
N GLY A 2 -7.87 17.12 19.80
CA GLY A 2 -7.60 15.77 19.30
C GLY A 2 -8.90 15.00 19.09
N ARG A 3 -9.10 14.42 17.90
CA ARG A 3 -10.25 13.56 17.62
C ARG A 3 -9.98 12.18 18.23
N ARG A 4 -10.81 11.82 19.21
CA ARG A 4 -10.81 10.53 19.89
C ARG A 4 -11.55 9.53 18.99
N TRP A 5 -10.87 8.47 18.56
CA TRP A 5 -11.46 7.42 17.71
C TRP A 5 -12.05 6.33 18.60
N SER A 6 -13.38 6.20 18.63
CA SER A 6 -14.07 5.08 19.28
C SER A 6 -14.15 3.90 18.32
N VAL A 7 -13.64 2.75 18.74
CA VAL A 7 -13.79 1.47 18.03
C VAL A 7 -14.88 0.67 18.73
N SER A 8 -16.06 0.57 18.12
CA SER A 8 -17.08 -0.40 18.51
C SER A 8 -16.93 -1.65 17.63
N GLY A 9 -16.57 -2.77 18.25
CA GLY A 9 -16.46 -4.06 17.58
C GLY A 9 -17.81 -4.77 17.47
N SER A 10 -18.07 -5.35 16.30
CA SER A 10 -19.02 -6.46 16.12
C SER A 10 -18.53 -7.29 14.93
N GLY A 11 -18.32 -8.59 15.17
CA GLY A 11 -17.73 -9.51 14.21
C GLY A 11 -18.48 -9.55 12.87
N CYS A 12 -17.72 -9.54 11.77
CA CYS A 12 -18.27 -9.70 10.43
C CYS A 12 -17.49 -10.82 9.72
N ARG A 13 -18.16 -11.96 9.53
CA ARG A 13 -17.73 -13.01 8.61
C ARG A 13 -17.64 -12.39 7.21
N SER A 14 -16.60 -12.75 6.45
CA SER A 14 -16.29 -12.26 5.11
C SER A 14 -17.50 -12.30 4.17
N ARG A 15 -18.21 -11.18 4.03
CA ARG A 15 -18.94 -10.91 2.79
C ARG A 15 -17.97 -10.21 1.87
N ASP A 16 -17.52 -10.98 0.89
CA ASP A 16 -16.80 -10.54 -0.28
C ASP A 16 -17.54 -9.32 -0.86
N ARG A 17 -16.88 -8.16 -0.83
CA ARG A 17 -17.53 -6.93 -1.33
C ARG A 17 -17.33 -6.93 -2.83
N SER A 18 -18.35 -7.37 -3.55
CA SER A 18 -18.47 -6.99 -4.95
C SER A 18 -18.80 -5.50 -5.06
N MET A 19 -18.45 -4.90 -6.19
CA MET A 19 -18.79 -3.53 -6.53
C MET A 19 -19.30 -3.48 -7.96
N GLU A 20 -20.38 -2.72 -8.20
CA GLU A 20 -20.82 -2.46 -9.57
C GLU A 20 -19.68 -1.88 -10.41
N LEU A 21 -19.46 -2.43 -11.60
CA LEU A 21 -18.39 -2.03 -12.52
C LEU A 21 -18.37 -0.52 -12.76
N ARG A 22 -19.53 0.12 -12.99
CA ARG A 22 -19.58 1.58 -13.22
C ARG A 22 -19.07 2.36 -12.01
N SER A 23 -19.55 2.02 -10.82
CA SER A 23 -19.11 2.63 -9.57
C SER A 23 -17.61 2.40 -9.31
N LEU A 24 -17.11 1.21 -9.64
CA LEU A 24 -15.68 0.87 -9.54
C LEU A 24 -14.84 1.73 -10.50
N LEU A 25 -15.24 1.84 -11.77
CA LEU A 25 -14.56 2.65 -12.78
C LEU A 25 -14.58 4.14 -12.40
N ASP A 26 -15.71 4.67 -11.92
CA ASP A 26 -15.82 6.06 -11.51
C ASP A 26 -14.95 6.38 -10.29
N SER A 27 -14.90 5.47 -9.31
CA SER A 27 -13.98 5.59 -8.18
C SER A 27 -12.51 5.60 -8.65
N ALA A 28 -12.13 4.75 -9.60
CA ALA A 28 -10.76 4.70 -10.12
C ALA A 28 -10.41 5.91 -10.99
N ARG A 29 -11.36 6.42 -11.81
CA ARG A 29 -11.21 7.69 -12.55
C ARG A 29 -10.99 8.87 -11.63
N GLY A 30 -11.68 8.91 -10.49
CA GLY A 30 -11.45 9.92 -9.44
C GLY A 30 -10.04 9.91 -8.84
N ALA A 31 -9.28 8.83 -9.03
CA ALA A 31 -7.87 8.73 -8.67
C ALA A 31 -6.90 9.08 -9.83
N GLY A 32 -7.41 9.65 -10.93
CA GLY A 32 -6.60 10.13 -12.05
C GLY A 32 -6.11 9.02 -12.98
N VAL A 33 -6.92 7.99 -13.18
CA VAL A 33 -6.67 6.93 -14.17
C VAL A 33 -7.67 7.02 -15.30
N ASP A 34 -7.16 6.91 -16.53
CA ASP A 34 -7.97 6.89 -17.75
C ASP A 34 -8.57 5.49 -17.96
N LEU A 35 -9.90 5.44 -18.05
CA LEU A 35 -10.68 4.22 -18.18
C LEU A 35 -11.85 4.46 -19.13
N ALA A 36 -11.86 3.78 -20.26
CA ALA A 36 -12.93 3.86 -21.25
C ALA A 36 -13.65 2.51 -21.37
N LEU A 37 -14.93 2.47 -20.99
CA LEU A 37 -15.77 1.28 -21.19
C LEU A 37 -16.20 1.21 -22.65
N ARG A 38 -15.91 0.08 -23.32
CA ARG A 38 -16.33 -0.20 -24.70
C ARG A 38 -17.60 -1.06 -24.70
N GLY A 39 -18.54 -0.69 -25.57
CA GLY A 39 -19.80 -1.42 -25.76
C GLY A 39 -20.85 -1.15 -24.67
N HIS A 40 -21.88 -1.99 -24.62
CA HIS A 40 -22.90 -1.97 -23.59
C HIS A 40 -22.89 -3.33 -22.88
N ALA A 41 -22.42 -3.35 -21.63
CA ALA A 41 -22.71 -4.49 -20.77
C ALA A 41 -24.23 -4.56 -20.58
N ARG A 42 -24.86 -5.71 -20.89
CA ARG A 42 -26.28 -5.90 -20.62
C ARG A 42 -26.49 -6.01 -19.11
N GLY A 43 -27.11 -4.99 -18.52
CA GLY A 43 -27.46 -4.98 -17.09
C GLY A 43 -26.35 -4.50 -16.16
N VAL A 44 -26.54 -4.77 -14.87
CA VAL A 44 -25.60 -4.42 -13.79
C VAL A 44 -24.51 -5.49 -13.73
N VAL A 45 -23.24 -5.10 -13.91
CA VAL A 45 -22.09 -6.00 -13.78
C VAL A 45 -21.45 -5.80 -12.41
N GLU A 46 -21.43 -6.85 -11.61
CA GLU A 46 -20.77 -6.86 -10.30
C GLU A 46 -19.33 -7.41 -10.44
N ILE A 47 -18.37 -6.69 -9.86
CA ILE A 47 -16.97 -7.08 -9.83
C ILE A 47 -16.60 -7.56 -8.44
N ALA A 48 -16.31 -8.86 -8.30
CA ALA A 48 -15.94 -9.49 -7.04
C ALA A 48 -14.43 -9.42 -6.75
N ALA A 49 -13.61 -9.37 -7.79
CA ALA A 49 -12.15 -9.32 -7.68
C ALA A 49 -11.55 -8.52 -8.83
N VAL A 50 -10.36 -7.97 -8.63
CA VAL A 50 -9.51 -7.38 -9.68
C VAL A 50 -8.17 -8.09 -9.62
N THR A 51 -7.65 -8.59 -10.75
CA THR A 51 -6.33 -9.25 -10.79
C THR A 51 -5.70 -9.19 -12.18
N ASP A 52 -4.38 -9.25 -12.25
CA ASP A 52 -3.59 -9.35 -13.48
C ASP A 52 -2.97 -10.75 -13.68
N ASP A 53 -3.29 -11.71 -12.81
CA ASP A 53 -2.89 -13.11 -12.92
C ASP A 53 -4.10 -13.98 -13.26
N SER A 54 -4.14 -14.51 -14.48
CA SER A 54 -5.30 -15.30 -14.94
C SER A 54 -5.54 -16.51 -14.05
N ARG A 55 -4.50 -17.10 -13.45
CA ARG A 55 -4.60 -18.26 -12.56
C ARG A 55 -5.36 -17.95 -11.25
N ARG A 56 -5.47 -16.66 -10.89
CA ARG A 56 -6.15 -16.16 -9.70
C ARG A 56 -7.56 -15.62 -10.00
N VAL A 57 -7.98 -15.64 -11.26
CA VAL A 57 -9.33 -15.24 -11.63
C VAL A 57 -10.35 -16.16 -10.98
N ILE A 58 -11.38 -15.53 -10.42
CA ILE A 58 -12.57 -16.17 -9.88
C ILE A 58 -13.80 -15.70 -10.66
N PRO A 59 -14.94 -16.41 -10.58
CA PRO A 59 -16.19 -15.93 -11.16
C PRO A 59 -16.53 -14.51 -10.68
N GLY A 60 -16.80 -13.60 -11.63
CA GLY A 60 -17.09 -12.20 -11.34
C GLY A 60 -15.85 -11.30 -11.26
N ALA A 61 -14.66 -11.78 -11.61
CA ALA A 61 -13.46 -10.93 -11.60
C ALA A 61 -13.38 -9.99 -12.82
N LEU A 62 -12.70 -8.86 -12.61
CA LEU A 62 -12.11 -8.03 -13.65
C LEU A 62 -10.66 -8.46 -13.84
N PHE A 63 -10.31 -8.95 -15.02
CA PHE A 63 -8.93 -9.30 -15.37
C PHE A 63 -8.23 -8.13 -16.07
N VAL A 64 -7.02 -7.79 -15.62
CA VAL A 64 -6.21 -6.71 -16.18
C VAL A 64 -5.08 -7.30 -17.04
N ALA A 65 -5.25 -7.25 -18.34
CA ALA A 65 -4.23 -7.57 -19.32
C ALA A 65 -3.22 -6.42 -19.42
N ARG A 66 -2.03 -6.61 -18.85
CA ARG A 66 -0.91 -5.66 -18.92
C ARG A 66 0.35 -6.34 -19.46
N GLY A 67 1.23 -5.55 -20.07
CA GLY A 67 2.57 -6.00 -20.40
C GLY A 67 3.33 -6.42 -19.14
N GLY A 68 3.85 -7.65 -19.12
CA GLY A 68 4.69 -8.17 -18.06
C GLY A 68 6.15 -8.27 -18.48
N THR A 69 7.05 -8.54 -17.53
CA THR A 69 8.47 -8.81 -17.82
C THR A 69 8.70 -10.22 -18.38
N LYS A 70 7.69 -11.10 -18.34
CA LYS A 70 7.78 -12.52 -18.73
C LYS A 70 6.80 -12.91 -19.85
N GLY A 71 5.91 -12.01 -20.27
CA GLY A 71 4.87 -12.28 -21.26
C GLY A 71 3.86 -11.11 -21.36
N ASP A 72 3.03 -11.12 -22.40
CA ASP A 72 1.95 -10.15 -22.59
C ASP A 72 0.69 -10.64 -21.88
N GLY A 73 0.07 -9.78 -21.06
CA GLY A 73 -1.19 -10.08 -20.38
C GLY A 73 -2.33 -10.38 -21.35
N ALA A 74 -2.26 -9.90 -22.60
CA ALA A 74 -3.23 -10.19 -23.64
C ALA A 74 -3.32 -11.70 -23.95
N ASP A 75 -2.21 -12.43 -23.85
CA ASP A 75 -2.15 -13.87 -24.12
C ASP A 75 -2.98 -14.70 -23.13
N PHE A 76 -3.28 -14.13 -21.95
CA PHE A 76 -3.98 -14.81 -20.86
C PHE A 76 -5.46 -14.46 -20.76
N ILE A 77 -5.99 -13.62 -21.66
CA ILE A 77 -7.40 -13.21 -21.64
C ILE A 77 -8.32 -14.42 -21.79
N ALA A 78 -8.01 -15.37 -22.69
CA ALA A 78 -8.84 -16.56 -22.90
C ALA A 78 -8.92 -17.46 -21.65
N ASP A 79 -7.81 -17.63 -20.92
CA ASP A 79 -7.77 -18.37 -19.65
C ASP A 79 -8.57 -17.63 -18.56
N ALA A 80 -8.44 -16.30 -18.48
CA ALA A 80 -9.22 -15.48 -17.55
C ALA A 80 -10.73 -15.59 -17.80
N LEU A 81 -11.18 -15.53 -19.06
CA LEU A 81 -12.58 -15.71 -19.42
C LEU A 81 -13.10 -17.10 -19.04
N THR A 82 -12.30 -18.15 -19.32
CA THR A 82 -12.64 -19.54 -18.95
C THR A 82 -12.81 -19.71 -17.43
N ARG A 83 -12.07 -18.94 -16.63
CA ARG A 83 -12.15 -18.95 -15.16
C ARG A 83 -13.26 -18.05 -14.59
N GLY A 84 -13.99 -17.34 -15.45
CA GLY A 84 -15.17 -16.56 -15.06
C GLY A 84 -14.92 -15.06 -14.90
N ALA A 85 -13.90 -14.50 -15.55
CA ALA A 85 -13.80 -13.05 -15.68
C ALA A 85 -15.03 -12.50 -16.43
N VAL A 86 -15.68 -11.50 -15.83
CA VAL A 86 -16.86 -10.81 -16.42
C VAL A 86 -16.47 -9.46 -17.03
N ALA A 87 -15.23 -9.04 -16.81
CA ALA A 87 -14.67 -7.83 -17.39
C ALA A 87 -13.18 -8.01 -17.70
N ILE A 88 -12.72 -7.43 -18.80
CA ILE A 88 -11.31 -7.41 -19.21
C ILE A 88 -10.87 -5.95 -19.37
N LEU A 89 -9.71 -5.61 -18.81
CA LEU A 89 -9.06 -4.32 -19.01
C LEU A 89 -7.73 -4.47 -19.74
N GLY A 90 -7.43 -3.60 -20.69
CA GLY A 90 -6.13 -3.58 -21.37
C GLY A 90 -5.88 -2.30 -22.15
N ALA A 91 -4.75 -2.24 -22.85
CA ALA A 91 -4.45 -1.11 -23.73
C ALA A 91 -5.39 -1.09 -24.97
N PRO A 92 -5.72 0.08 -25.56
CA PRO A 92 -6.64 0.24 -26.71
C PRO A 92 -6.35 -0.60 -27.98
N ARG A 93 -5.25 -1.35 -28.02
CA ARG A 93 -4.84 -2.23 -29.13
C ARG A 93 -4.46 -3.65 -28.71
N ALA A 94 -4.47 -3.92 -27.40
CA ALA A 94 -4.11 -5.23 -26.84
C ALA A 94 -5.34 -6.11 -26.56
N LEU A 95 -6.54 -5.52 -26.65
CA LEU A 95 -7.78 -6.24 -26.36
C LEU A 95 -8.31 -6.90 -27.65
N PRO A 96 -8.68 -8.20 -27.60
CA PRO A 96 -9.37 -8.83 -28.71
C PRO A 96 -10.73 -8.16 -28.93
N PRO A 97 -11.31 -8.26 -30.14
CA PRO A 97 -12.66 -7.77 -30.42
C PRO A 97 -13.69 -8.65 -29.68
N ILE A 98 -13.86 -8.40 -28.38
CA ILE A 98 -14.89 -9.03 -27.55
C ILE A 98 -16.15 -8.17 -27.71
N GLY A 99 -17.15 -8.72 -28.39
CA GLY A 99 -18.37 -8.03 -28.80
C GLY A 99 -19.49 -8.14 -27.76
N GLY A 100 -20.47 -7.23 -27.86
CA GLY A 100 -21.57 -7.07 -26.89
C GLY A 100 -22.54 -8.25 -26.71
N ASP A 101 -22.33 -9.38 -27.40
CA ASP A 101 -23.11 -10.61 -27.24
C ASP A 101 -22.46 -11.63 -26.29
N ASP A 102 -21.15 -11.52 -26.01
CA ASP A 102 -20.42 -12.44 -25.12
C ASP A 102 -20.67 -12.15 -23.62
N GLY A 103 -21.36 -11.06 -23.31
CA GLY A 103 -21.69 -10.66 -21.92
C GLY A 103 -20.52 -10.12 -21.10
N VAL A 104 -19.33 -10.01 -21.68
CA VAL A 104 -18.10 -9.53 -21.02
C VAL A 104 -17.92 -8.03 -21.26
N ALA A 105 -17.62 -7.28 -20.21
CA ALA A 105 -17.29 -5.86 -20.32
C ALA A 105 -15.82 -5.63 -20.72
N THR A 106 -15.58 -4.77 -21.71
CA THR A 106 -14.23 -4.45 -22.19
C THR A 106 -13.85 -3.02 -21.79
N ILE A 107 -12.73 -2.85 -21.09
CA ILE A 107 -12.26 -1.56 -20.58
C ILE A 107 -10.89 -1.25 -21.17
N GLU A 108 -10.73 -0.06 -21.72
CA GLU A 108 -9.45 0.42 -22.22
C GLU A 108 -8.80 1.38 -21.22
N SER A 109 -7.48 1.26 -21.07
CA SER A 109 -6.66 2.22 -20.34
C SER A 109 -5.33 2.44 -21.06
N SER A 110 -4.88 3.70 -21.11
CA SER A 110 -3.54 4.03 -21.58
C SER A 110 -2.42 3.52 -20.66
N ASP A 111 -2.73 3.20 -19.39
CA ASP A 111 -1.80 2.62 -18.42
C ASP A 111 -2.49 1.52 -17.57
N PRO A 112 -2.56 0.28 -18.09
CA PRO A 112 -3.18 -0.84 -17.38
C PRO A 112 -2.54 -1.15 -16.01
N ALA A 113 -1.25 -0.87 -15.80
CA ALA A 113 -0.58 -1.10 -14.52
C ALA A 113 -1.10 -0.12 -13.46
N LYS A 114 -1.19 1.16 -13.81
CA LYS A 114 -1.79 2.17 -12.92
C LYS A 114 -3.28 1.90 -12.67
N ALA A 115 -4.00 1.43 -13.70
CA ALA A 115 -5.40 1.03 -13.59
C ALA A 115 -5.61 -0.12 -12.60
N LEU A 116 -4.76 -1.16 -12.65
CA LEU A 116 -4.80 -2.28 -11.70
C LEU A 116 -4.77 -1.79 -10.25
N GLY A 117 -3.78 -0.94 -9.91
CA GLY A 117 -3.63 -0.42 -8.55
C GLY A 117 -4.84 0.42 -8.10
N ALA A 118 -5.36 1.29 -8.96
CA ALA A 118 -6.53 2.11 -8.62
C ALA A 118 -7.82 1.29 -8.47
N LEU A 119 -8.07 0.35 -9.38
CA LEU A 119 -9.25 -0.52 -9.33
C LEU A 119 -9.21 -1.44 -8.12
N ALA A 120 -8.06 -2.05 -7.82
CA ALA A 120 -7.92 -2.90 -6.65
C ALA A 120 -8.10 -2.11 -5.33
N ASN A 121 -7.52 -0.92 -5.23
CA ASN A 121 -7.73 -0.06 -4.06
C ASN A 121 -9.20 0.39 -3.96
N ALA A 122 -9.85 0.74 -5.08
CA ALA A 122 -11.26 1.13 -5.11
C ALA A 122 -12.19 0.00 -4.65
N LEU A 123 -11.99 -1.23 -5.14
CA LEU A 123 -12.75 -2.41 -4.73
C LEU A 123 -12.61 -2.66 -3.21
N HIS A 124 -11.41 -2.43 -2.67
CA HIS A 124 -11.17 -2.51 -1.23
C HIS A 124 -11.48 -1.21 -0.48
N GLY A 125 -12.13 -0.23 -1.10
CA GLY A 125 -12.59 1.02 -0.49
C GLY A 125 -11.46 1.93 -0.01
N TRP A 126 -10.37 2.04 -0.76
CA TRP A 126 -9.21 2.89 -0.50
C TRP A 126 -8.64 2.77 0.92
N PRO A 127 -8.12 1.59 1.32
CA PRO A 127 -7.72 1.33 2.70
C PRO A 127 -6.69 2.33 3.23
N SER A 128 -5.71 2.70 2.40
CA SER A 128 -4.63 3.67 2.72
C SER A 128 -5.14 5.09 3.04
N ARG A 129 -6.30 5.50 2.52
CA ARG A 129 -6.92 6.81 2.83
C ARG A 129 -7.49 6.90 4.25
N SER A 130 -7.71 5.75 4.88
CA SER A 130 -8.35 5.63 6.20
C SER A 130 -7.44 5.00 7.26
N MET A 131 -6.27 4.51 6.86
CA MET A 131 -5.29 3.85 7.71
C MET A 131 -3.90 4.28 7.25
N PRO A 132 -3.12 5.02 8.07
CA PRO A 132 -1.81 5.51 7.66
C PRO A 132 -0.86 4.35 7.32
N VAL A 133 -0.24 4.44 6.15
CA VAL A 133 0.73 3.46 5.65
C VAL A 133 2.13 4.06 5.69
N VAL A 134 3.06 3.33 6.32
CA VAL A 134 4.50 3.62 6.33
C VAL A 134 5.17 2.74 5.28
N GLY A 135 5.72 3.35 4.24
CA GLY A 135 6.49 2.66 3.20
C GLY A 135 7.99 2.77 3.46
N VAL A 136 8.70 1.65 3.49
CA VAL A 136 10.15 1.62 3.73
C VAL A 136 10.88 1.10 2.51
N THR A 137 11.76 1.92 1.94
CA THR A 137 12.64 1.53 0.82
C THR A 137 14.12 1.71 1.15
N GLY A 138 14.95 1.07 0.34
CA GLY A 138 16.40 1.03 0.47
C GLY A 138 16.97 -0.35 0.12
N THR A 139 18.29 -0.48 0.07
CA THR A 139 18.94 -1.78 -0.17
C THR A 139 18.77 -2.65 1.07
N ASN A 140 19.25 -2.18 2.23
CA ASN A 140 19.23 -2.95 3.47
C ASN A 140 18.35 -2.30 4.56
N GLY A 141 17.84 -3.12 5.48
CA GLY A 141 17.15 -2.65 6.69
C GLY A 141 15.65 -2.36 6.53
N LYS A 142 15.04 -2.62 5.36
CA LYS A 142 13.60 -2.48 5.15
C LYS A 142 12.80 -3.30 6.17
N THR A 143 13.09 -4.60 6.25
CA THR A 143 12.47 -5.53 7.21
C THR A 143 12.69 -5.07 8.65
N THR A 144 13.93 -4.75 9.05
CA THR A 144 14.19 -4.29 10.42
C THR A 144 13.35 -3.08 10.80
N ILE A 145 13.27 -2.06 9.92
CA ILE A 145 12.50 -0.85 10.21
C ILE A 145 11.00 -1.13 10.20
N THR A 146 10.47 -1.94 9.30
CA THR A 146 9.02 -2.24 9.30
C THR A 146 8.61 -2.99 10.57
N TYR A 147 9.43 -3.92 11.06
CA TYR A 147 9.21 -4.58 12.35
C TYR A 147 9.32 -3.62 13.54
N LEU A 148 10.31 -2.73 13.57
CA LEU A 148 10.44 -1.72 14.63
C LEU A 148 9.25 -0.75 14.64
N VAL A 149 8.80 -0.27 13.48
CA VAL A 149 7.60 0.57 13.35
C VAL A 149 6.38 -0.15 13.91
N ARG A 150 6.18 -1.42 13.53
CA ARG A 150 5.08 -2.23 14.02
C ARG A 150 5.13 -2.36 15.55
N GLN A 151 6.28 -2.76 16.11
CA GLN A 151 6.46 -2.95 17.55
C GLN A 151 6.21 -1.67 18.34
N LEU A 152 6.71 -0.52 17.87
CA LEU A 152 6.49 0.78 18.51
C LEU A 152 5.02 1.21 18.50
N LEU A 153 4.30 0.93 17.40
CA LEU A 153 2.87 1.22 17.32
C LEU A 153 2.05 0.29 18.23
N GLU A 154 2.39 -1.00 18.24
CA GLU A 154 1.70 -1.97 19.09
C GLU A 154 1.95 -1.72 20.58
N SER A 155 3.16 -1.33 20.98
CA SER A 155 3.46 -0.94 22.37
C SER A 155 2.72 0.33 22.79
N ALA A 156 2.41 1.22 21.84
CA ALA A 156 1.55 2.38 22.04
C ALA A 156 0.03 2.06 21.96
N GLY A 157 -0.36 0.78 21.93
CA GLY A 157 -1.76 0.36 21.88
C GLY A 157 -2.43 0.53 20.51
N ARG A 158 -1.66 0.75 19.45
CA ARG A 158 -2.15 0.90 18.07
C ARG A 158 -1.81 -0.36 17.27
N ARG A 159 -2.81 -1.22 17.02
CA ARG A 159 -2.64 -2.41 16.16
C ARG A 159 -2.08 -2.01 14.80
N CYS A 160 -1.03 -2.71 14.36
CA CYS A 160 -0.31 -2.38 13.13
C CYS A 160 -0.26 -3.60 12.19
N GLY A 161 -0.59 -3.40 10.92
CA GLY A 161 -0.35 -4.39 9.87
C GLY A 161 1.13 -4.40 9.46
N LEU A 162 1.63 -5.56 9.05
CA LEU A 162 2.99 -5.70 8.50
C LEU A 162 2.91 -6.39 7.14
N LEU A 163 3.65 -5.88 6.16
CA LEU A 163 3.83 -6.55 4.88
C LEU A 163 5.29 -6.45 4.46
N GLY A 164 5.94 -7.59 4.23
CA GLY A 164 7.34 -7.58 3.85
C GLY A 164 7.85 -8.95 3.41
N THR A 165 9.17 -9.08 3.44
CA THR A 165 9.88 -10.26 2.93
C THR A 165 9.56 -11.52 3.73
N VAL A 166 9.36 -11.40 5.04
CA VAL A 166 9.13 -12.54 5.93
C VAL A 166 7.67 -12.99 5.88
N GLU A 167 6.74 -12.05 6.05
CA GLU A 167 5.33 -12.35 6.23
C GLU A 167 4.43 -11.18 5.84
N VAL A 168 3.16 -11.50 5.65
CA VAL A 168 2.05 -10.56 5.66
C VAL A 168 1.24 -10.81 6.92
N HIS A 169 1.27 -9.85 7.85
CA HIS A 169 0.50 -9.90 9.09
C HIS A 169 -0.63 -8.88 9.03
N ASP A 170 -1.88 -9.36 8.95
CA ASP A 170 -3.08 -8.53 8.76
C ASP A 170 -3.61 -7.90 10.07
N GLY A 171 -2.81 -7.99 11.12
CA GLY A 171 -3.11 -7.54 12.48
C GLY A 171 -3.73 -8.60 13.37
N VAL A 172 -4.19 -9.72 12.80
CA VAL A 172 -4.74 -10.87 13.55
C VAL A 172 -3.93 -12.14 13.27
N ALA A 173 -3.58 -12.38 12.02
CA ALA A 173 -2.83 -13.55 11.60
C ALA A 173 -1.68 -13.18 10.66
N ALA A 174 -0.62 -13.99 10.72
CA ALA A 174 0.51 -13.95 9.82
C ALA A 174 0.39 -15.04 8.75
N ARG A 175 0.86 -14.73 7.54
CA ARG A 175 1.02 -15.68 6.43
C ARG A 175 2.38 -15.47 5.78
N PRO A 176 3.06 -16.55 5.32
CA PRO A 176 4.31 -16.42 4.58
C PRO A 176 4.16 -15.52 3.35
N SER A 177 5.19 -14.74 3.05
CA SER A 177 5.20 -13.85 1.89
C SER A 177 5.92 -14.50 0.70
N ALA A 178 5.35 -14.38 -0.50
CA ALA A 178 6.01 -14.83 -1.73
C ALA A 178 6.98 -13.78 -2.31
N LEU A 179 6.75 -12.51 -2.02
CA LEU A 179 7.51 -11.37 -2.53
C LEU A 179 7.66 -10.31 -1.43
N THR A 180 8.78 -9.59 -1.39
CA THR A 180 8.94 -8.45 -0.48
C THR A 180 7.80 -7.43 -0.59
N THR A 181 7.30 -7.22 -1.81
CA THR A 181 6.10 -6.42 -2.09
C THR A 181 5.29 -7.14 -3.19
N PRO A 182 4.06 -7.59 -2.90
CA PRO A 182 3.25 -8.38 -3.84
C PRO A 182 2.65 -7.51 -4.94
N GLY A 183 1.84 -8.10 -5.84
CA GLY A 183 1.10 -7.37 -6.88
C GLY A 183 0.16 -6.31 -6.30
N ALA A 184 -0.29 -5.36 -7.13
CA ALA A 184 -1.12 -4.24 -6.66
C ALA A 184 -2.49 -4.70 -6.16
N ASP A 185 -3.06 -5.74 -6.76
CA ASP A 185 -4.28 -6.41 -6.32
C ASP A 185 -4.10 -7.05 -4.93
N GLU A 186 -3.04 -7.84 -4.77
CA GLU A 186 -2.70 -8.48 -3.50
C GLU A 186 -2.40 -7.48 -2.38
N LEU A 187 -1.67 -6.42 -2.70
CA LEU A 187 -1.36 -5.35 -1.74
C LEU A 187 -2.63 -4.64 -1.29
N ALA A 188 -3.52 -4.26 -2.22
CA ALA A 188 -4.78 -3.63 -1.88
C ALA A 188 -5.67 -4.56 -1.02
N ALA A 189 -5.73 -5.85 -1.35
CA ALA A 189 -6.45 -6.85 -0.57
C ALA A 189 -5.89 -6.99 0.85
N ALA A 190 -4.55 -7.02 1.00
CA ALA A 190 -3.87 -7.08 2.29
C ALA A 190 -4.15 -5.84 3.14
N LEU A 191 -4.04 -4.63 2.58
CA LEU A 191 -4.37 -3.39 3.28
C LEU A 191 -5.86 -3.33 3.65
N GLY A 192 -6.74 -3.82 2.76
CA GLY A 192 -8.17 -3.97 3.03
C GLY A 192 -8.45 -4.90 4.21
N ALA A 193 -7.73 -6.02 4.30
CA ALA A 193 -7.82 -6.96 5.42
C ALA A 193 -7.30 -6.34 6.73
N MET A 194 -6.14 -5.69 6.70
CA MET A 194 -5.59 -4.97 7.85
C MET A 194 -6.60 -3.97 8.41
N ARG A 195 -7.21 -3.16 7.56
CA ARG A 195 -8.23 -2.20 7.99
C ARG A 195 -9.45 -2.89 8.62
N ARG A 196 -9.96 -3.97 8.01
CA ARG A 196 -11.10 -4.74 8.57
C ARG A 196 -10.79 -5.36 9.93
N ASN A 197 -9.55 -5.76 10.12
CA ASN A 197 -9.04 -6.31 11.37
C ASN A 197 -8.73 -5.25 12.43
N GLY A 198 -9.08 -3.99 12.16
CA GLY A 198 -8.91 -2.89 13.11
C GLY A 198 -7.47 -2.42 13.25
N CYS A 199 -6.59 -2.71 12.28
CA CYS A 199 -5.29 -2.06 12.22
C CYS A 199 -5.48 -0.55 12.09
N GLY A 200 -4.80 0.17 12.97
CA GLY A 200 -4.80 1.63 12.95
C GLY A 200 -3.64 2.22 12.14
N ALA A 201 -2.74 1.38 11.62
CA ALA A 201 -1.63 1.73 10.74
C ALA A 201 -1.12 0.45 10.04
N ALA A 202 -0.31 0.61 8.99
CA ALA A 202 0.44 -0.49 8.37
C ALA A 202 1.88 -0.07 8.07
N ALA A 203 2.84 -0.99 8.26
CA ALA A 203 4.22 -0.84 7.85
C ALA A 203 4.52 -1.81 6.71
N ILE A 204 4.97 -1.30 5.57
CA ILE A 204 5.19 -2.11 4.37
C ILE A 204 6.60 -1.92 3.81
N GLU A 205 7.24 -3.02 3.41
CA GLU A 205 8.47 -2.99 2.64
C GLU A 205 8.16 -2.63 1.18
N VAL A 206 8.83 -1.61 0.66
CA VAL A 206 8.66 -1.11 -0.70
C VAL A 206 9.95 -1.37 -1.48
N SER A 207 9.98 -2.49 -2.19
CA SER A 207 11.12 -2.86 -3.04
C SER A 207 11.22 -1.94 -4.27
N SER A 208 12.43 -1.83 -4.83
CA SER A 208 12.62 -1.08 -6.10
C SER A 208 11.85 -1.72 -7.25
N HIS A 209 11.77 -3.05 -7.29
CA HIS A 209 10.96 -3.79 -8.26
C HIS A 209 9.49 -3.38 -8.19
N ALA A 210 8.94 -3.28 -6.98
CA ALA A 210 7.55 -2.86 -6.78
C ALA A 210 7.29 -1.43 -7.24
N LEU A 211 8.26 -0.53 -7.02
CA LEU A 211 8.19 0.84 -7.52
C LEU A 211 8.30 0.88 -9.03
N SER A 212 9.22 0.14 -9.66
CA SER A 212 9.34 0.11 -11.13
C SER A 212 8.12 -0.51 -11.82
N GLN A 213 7.48 -1.49 -11.18
CA GLN A 213 6.33 -2.21 -11.73
C GLN A 213 4.97 -1.65 -11.28
N ASP A 214 4.97 -0.50 -10.60
CA ASP A 214 3.77 0.17 -10.08
C ASP A 214 2.89 -0.69 -9.14
N ARG A 215 3.49 -1.68 -8.46
CA ARG A 215 2.76 -2.57 -7.52
C ARG A 215 2.20 -1.83 -6.31
N VAL A 216 2.77 -0.67 -5.98
CA VAL A 216 2.28 0.21 -4.91
C VAL A 216 1.40 1.35 -5.43
N GLY A 217 1.00 1.29 -6.71
CA GLY A 217 0.09 2.25 -7.32
C GLY A 217 -1.25 2.33 -6.57
N GLY A 218 -1.73 3.55 -6.35
CA GLY A 218 -2.97 3.80 -5.59
C GLY A 218 -2.84 3.71 -4.05
N VAL A 219 -1.63 3.48 -3.52
CA VAL A 219 -1.37 3.53 -2.07
C VAL A 219 -0.98 4.94 -1.64
N ASP A 220 -1.82 5.56 -0.81
CA ASP A 220 -1.53 6.84 -0.18
C ASP A 220 -0.64 6.65 1.05
N PHE A 221 0.67 6.75 0.85
CA PHE A 221 1.65 6.66 1.94
C PHE A 221 1.62 7.89 2.83
N ALA A 222 1.44 7.68 4.14
CA ALA A 222 1.56 8.74 5.13
C ALA A 222 3.02 9.08 5.45
N ILE A 223 3.89 8.06 5.38
CA ILE A 223 5.33 8.19 5.64
C ILE A 223 6.10 7.36 4.61
N GLY A 224 7.10 7.96 3.97
CA GLY A 224 8.09 7.26 3.15
C GLY A 224 9.45 7.29 3.82
N ILE A 225 10.11 6.14 3.98
CA ILE A 225 11.40 6.01 4.67
C ILE A 225 12.46 5.49 3.69
N PHE A 226 13.61 6.17 3.63
CA PHE A 226 14.80 5.72 2.90
C PHE A 226 15.89 5.31 3.89
N THR A 227 16.40 4.08 3.75
CA THR A 227 17.44 3.54 4.63
C THR A 227 18.86 3.77 4.12
N ASN A 228 19.18 3.22 2.95
CA ASN A 228 20.48 3.29 2.30
C ASN A 228 20.37 2.78 0.86
N LEU A 229 21.39 3.05 0.05
CA LEU A 229 21.52 2.57 -1.31
C LEU A 229 22.96 2.07 -1.55
N THR A 230 23.11 0.74 -1.58
CA THR A 230 24.35 0.06 -2.00
C THR A 230 24.08 -0.77 -3.26
N GLY A 231 25.15 -1.15 -3.98
CA GLY A 231 25.06 -1.95 -5.20
C GLY A 231 24.31 -3.26 -5.00
N ASP A 232 23.15 -3.37 -5.65
CA ASP A 232 22.22 -4.51 -5.60
C ASP A 232 21.25 -4.42 -6.80
N HIS A 233 20.67 -5.54 -7.22
CA HIS A 233 19.66 -5.63 -8.29
C HIS A 233 20.02 -4.96 -9.63
N LEU A 234 21.30 -4.88 -9.97
CA LEU A 234 21.78 -4.25 -11.22
C LEU A 234 21.45 -5.07 -12.47
N ASP A 235 21.25 -6.38 -12.32
CA ASP A 235 20.71 -7.27 -13.35
C ASP A 235 19.32 -6.84 -13.83
N TYR A 236 18.51 -6.27 -12.93
CA TYR A 236 17.19 -5.75 -13.27
C TYR A 236 17.21 -4.28 -13.69
N HIS A 237 17.90 -3.41 -12.92
CA HIS A 237 17.85 -1.95 -13.16
C HIS A 237 18.85 -1.47 -14.20
N GLY A 238 19.88 -2.25 -14.55
CA GLY A 238 20.92 -1.91 -15.51
C GLY A 238 21.96 -0.90 -15.01
N SER A 239 21.59 0.02 -14.11
CA SER A 239 22.51 0.98 -13.49
C SER A 239 22.11 1.35 -12.06
N MET A 240 23.10 1.83 -11.28
CA MET A 240 22.84 2.41 -9.95
C MET A 240 21.90 3.61 -10.03
N ASP A 241 21.97 4.35 -11.13
CA ASP A 241 21.12 5.52 -11.35
C ASP A 241 19.65 5.13 -11.51
N ALA A 242 19.37 4.16 -12.39
CA ALA A 242 18.02 3.63 -12.57
C ALA A 242 17.49 2.99 -11.27
N TYR A 243 18.34 2.29 -10.53
CA TYR A 243 17.97 1.70 -9.24
C TYR A 243 17.59 2.77 -8.21
N ALA A 244 18.35 3.86 -8.13
CA ALA A 244 18.05 4.99 -7.25
C ALA A 244 16.76 5.71 -7.69
N ASP A 245 16.57 5.94 -9.00
CA ASP A 245 15.38 6.59 -9.53
C ASP A 245 14.10 5.79 -9.30
N ALA A 246 14.20 4.46 -9.34
CA ALA A 246 13.13 3.56 -8.96
C ALA A 246 12.72 3.79 -7.50
N LYS A 247 13.67 3.83 -6.56
CA LYS A 247 13.37 4.11 -5.14
C LYS A 247 12.83 5.51 -4.90
N ALA A 248 13.35 6.51 -5.62
CA ALA A 248 12.90 7.89 -5.54
C ALA A 248 11.41 8.06 -5.93
N ARG A 249 10.82 7.12 -6.70
CA ARG A 249 9.38 7.12 -7.01
C ARG A 249 8.51 7.14 -5.74
N LEU A 250 8.93 6.46 -4.66
CA LEU A 250 8.20 6.46 -3.39
C LEU A 250 8.04 7.88 -2.82
N PHE A 251 9.10 8.68 -2.92
CA PHE A 251 9.14 10.03 -2.35
C PHE A 251 8.44 11.06 -3.24
N ARG A 252 8.51 10.87 -4.56
CA ARG A 252 7.74 11.67 -5.54
C ARG A 252 6.24 11.43 -5.42
N SER A 253 5.82 10.23 -5.05
CA SER A 253 4.40 9.89 -4.89
C SER A 253 3.82 10.27 -3.52
N LEU A 254 4.63 10.74 -2.57
CA LEU A 254 4.12 11.17 -1.27
C LEU A 254 3.19 12.39 -1.42
N PRO A 255 1.95 12.34 -0.90
CA PRO A 255 1.03 13.48 -0.95
C PRO A 255 1.55 14.63 -0.08
N PRO A 256 1.20 15.91 -0.35
CA PRO A 256 1.75 17.06 0.39
C PRO A 256 1.63 17.01 1.92
N GLY A 257 0.64 16.28 2.47
CA GLY A 257 0.47 16.08 3.92
C GLY A 257 1.31 14.95 4.54
N ALA A 258 2.07 14.20 3.74
CA ALA A 258 2.91 13.09 4.20
C ALA A 258 4.27 13.57 4.71
N THR A 259 5.06 12.62 5.22
CA THR A 259 6.43 12.85 5.69
C THR A 259 7.43 11.93 5.01
N ALA A 260 8.47 12.51 4.42
CA ALA A 260 9.66 11.80 3.96
C ALA A 260 10.70 11.74 5.08
N ILE A 261 11.16 10.55 5.44
CA ILE A 261 12.26 10.33 6.38
C ILE A 261 13.41 9.72 5.60
N VAL A 262 14.57 10.36 5.63
CA VAL A 262 15.74 9.87 4.89
C VAL A 262 16.98 9.80 5.78
N ASN A 263 17.78 8.75 5.58
CA ASN A 263 19.10 8.64 6.16
C ASN A 263 20.07 9.59 5.43
N ALA A 264 20.48 10.68 6.08
CA ALA A 264 21.40 11.68 5.56
C ALA A 264 22.88 11.24 5.61
N ASP A 265 23.20 10.10 6.25
CA ASP A 265 24.55 9.52 6.14
C ASP A 265 24.79 8.88 4.75
N ASP A 266 23.71 8.62 3.99
CA ASP A 266 23.78 8.06 2.64
C ASP A 266 23.59 9.16 1.59
N PRO A 267 24.54 9.36 0.65
CA PRO A 267 24.46 10.45 -0.34
C PRO A 267 23.25 10.32 -1.28
N ALA A 268 22.69 9.12 -1.47
CA ALA A 268 21.52 8.94 -2.33
C ALA A 268 20.25 9.58 -1.76
N HIS A 269 20.24 10.04 -0.49
CA HIS A 269 19.11 10.74 0.11
C HIS A 269 18.71 12.01 -0.68
N GLU A 270 19.67 12.73 -1.27
CA GLU A 270 19.37 13.90 -2.10
C GLU A 270 18.54 13.53 -3.32
N ARG A 271 18.86 12.39 -3.93
CA ARG A 271 18.11 11.85 -5.07
C ARG A 271 16.72 11.37 -4.66
N MET A 272 16.57 10.78 -3.47
CA MET A 272 15.25 10.42 -2.94
C MET A 272 14.37 11.65 -2.77
N LEU A 273 14.94 12.77 -2.33
CA LEU A 273 14.20 14.01 -2.09
C LEU A 273 13.95 14.84 -3.35
N ARG A 274 14.50 14.45 -4.50
CA ARG A 274 14.23 15.12 -5.79
C ARG A 274 12.74 15.05 -6.10
N ASP A 275 12.13 16.21 -6.29
CA ASP A 275 10.69 16.39 -6.53
C ASP A 275 9.77 15.92 -5.38
N CYS A 276 10.32 15.67 -4.19
CA CYS A 276 9.52 15.40 -3.00
C CYS A 276 8.90 16.70 -2.48
N ARG A 277 7.57 16.74 -2.40
CA ARG A 277 6.79 17.93 -1.96
C ARG A 277 6.28 17.83 -0.53
N SER A 278 6.64 16.75 0.16
CA SER A 278 6.20 16.43 1.51
C SER A 278 7.12 17.04 2.57
N ARG A 279 6.70 17.02 3.84
CA ARG A 279 7.57 17.37 4.96
C ARG A 279 8.80 16.43 4.97
N VAL A 280 9.99 16.98 5.14
CA VAL A 280 11.24 16.19 5.17
C VAL A 280 11.83 16.13 6.58
N ILE A 281 12.21 14.93 7.01
CA ILE A 281 13.02 14.66 8.19
C ILE A 281 14.30 13.94 7.74
N ARG A 282 15.45 14.49 8.14
CA ARG A 282 16.76 13.90 7.88
C ARG A 282 17.28 13.29 9.17
N CYS A 283 17.61 12.01 9.13
CA CYS A 283 18.23 11.28 10.23
C CYS A 283 19.70 11.05 9.91
N ARG A 284 20.57 11.24 10.88
CA ARG A 284 22.01 10.92 10.77
C ARG A 284 22.44 10.16 12.01
N ARG A 285 23.49 9.37 11.92
CA ARG A 285 24.10 8.85 13.14
C ARG A 285 24.73 10.01 13.90
N VAL A 286 24.49 10.04 15.19
CA VAL A 286 25.21 10.89 16.14
C VAL A 286 26.11 9.96 16.91
N ALA A 287 27.38 10.33 17.10
CA ALA A 287 28.23 9.60 18.02
C ALA A 287 27.52 9.52 19.38
N ALA A 288 27.47 8.35 19.99
CA ALA A 288 26.87 8.21 21.31
C ALA A 288 27.63 9.13 22.26
N ASP A 289 26.99 10.20 22.69
CA ASP A 289 27.47 10.97 23.82
C ASP A 289 27.22 10.11 25.06
N THR A 290 28.27 9.41 25.50
CA THR A 290 28.23 8.54 26.67
C THR A 290 28.01 9.31 27.97
N SER A 291 27.92 10.65 27.92
CA SER A 291 27.69 11.50 29.09
C SER A 291 26.21 11.69 29.47
N THR A 292 25.24 11.33 28.61
CA THR A 292 23.81 11.48 28.93
C THR A 292 23.16 10.11 29.17
N PRO A 293 22.75 9.77 30.42
CA PRO A 293 22.00 8.55 30.67
C PRO A 293 20.65 8.61 29.96
N LEU A 294 20.30 7.55 29.24
CA LEU A 294 18.95 7.29 28.74
C LEU A 294 18.04 6.89 29.92
N ASN A 295 17.79 7.81 30.86
CA ASN A 295 16.81 7.55 31.92
C ASN A 295 15.41 7.77 31.38
N GLY A 296 14.81 6.67 30.89
CA GLY A 296 13.38 6.49 30.86
C GLY A 296 12.87 6.36 32.28
N ASP A 297 12.42 7.47 32.87
CA ASP A 297 11.63 7.44 34.11
C ASP A 297 10.51 8.49 34.02
N ALA A 298 9.66 8.34 33.00
CA ALA A 298 8.34 8.96 33.00
C ALA A 298 7.41 8.08 33.84
N ARG A 299 7.49 8.22 35.18
CA ARG A 299 6.45 7.67 36.05
C ARG A 299 5.13 8.41 35.75
N PRO A 300 3.99 7.71 35.62
CA PRO A 300 2.70 8.35 35.50
C PRO A 300 2.40 9.09 36.81
N GLY A 301 2.15 10.40 36.73
CA GLY A 301 1.78 11.22 37.87
C GLY A 301 0.55 10.65 38.56
N ALA A 302 0.76 10.09 39.75
CA ALA A 302 -0.30 9.70 40.65
C ALA A 302 -0.93 10.95 41.26
N GLY A 303 -2.24 11.08 41.08
CA GLY A 303 -3.17 11.47 42.14
C GLY A 303 -3.04 12.88 42.73
N ALA A 304 -4.03 13.70 42.41
CA ALA A 304 -4.47 14.79 43.28
C ALA A 304 -4.60 14.32 44.73
N GLY A 305 -3.88 14.97 45.64
CA GLY A 305 -4.06 14.86 47.08
C GLY A 305 -4.32 16.27 47.63
N ALA A 306 -5.57 16.56 47.91
CA ALA A 306 -6.01 17.79 48.56
C ALA A 306 -5.37 17.90 49.96
N GLY A 307 -4.60 18.96 50.17
CA GLY A 307 -4.18 19.39 51.51
C GLY A 307 -5.27 20.24 52.15
N ALA A 308 -6.15 19.61 52.92
CA ALA A 308 -7.01 20.29 53.89
C ALA A 308 -6.96 19.52 55.21
N GLY A 309 -6.30 20.11 56.20
CA GLY A 309 -6.28 19.71 57.60
C GLY A 309 -5.69 20.88 58.40
N ALA A 310 -6.52 21.75 58.96
CA ALA A 310 -7.06 21.63 60.31
C ALA A 310 -5.95 21.65 61.37
N GLY A 311 -5.61 22.86 61.84
CA GLY A 311 -4.88 23.08 63.09
C GLY A 311 -5.80 23.80 64.07
N ALA A 312 -6.22 23.11 65.12
CA ALA A 312 -6.89 23.66 66.28
C ALA A 312 -5.93 23.60 67.49
N GLY A 313 -5.84 24.73 68.21
CA GLY A 313 -5.63 24.78 69.66
C GLY A 313 -4.20 24.74 70.20
N ALA A 314 -3.70 25.90 70.61
CA ALA A 314 -3.51 26.28 72.02
C ALA A 314 -3.31 27.80 72.11
#